data_AF-A0AAE0AUJ4-F1
#
_entry.id   AF-A0AAE0AUJ4-F1
#
_cell.length_a   1.000
_cell.length_b   1.000
_cell.length_c   1.000
_cell.angle_alpha   90.00
_cell.angle_beta   90.00
_cell.angle_gamma   90.00
#
_symmetry.space_group_name_H-M   'P 1'
#
loop_
_entity.id
_entity.type
_entity.pdbx_description
1 polymer ?
#
loop_
_entity_poly.entity_id
_entity_poly.type
_entity_poly.pdbx_seq_one_letter_code
_entity_poly.pdbx_strand_id
1 'polypeptide(L)'
;MKVPKNTLKDSDRFALLDRNKCFSIVAAGVTDIISDSAVDLKSPELSVLVELLPLSGVPNESLIVAVSVLPKNLVSMKPRLCIRALVSETKAKNKKT
;
A
#
# COMPACT_ATOMS: atom_id res chain seq x y z
N MET A 1 -2.17 25.26 10.37
CA MET A 1 -0.74 25.26 9.99
C MET A 1 -0.64 25.52 8.50
N LYS A 2 0.15 26.50 8.07
CA LYS A 2 0.23 26.95 6.68
C LYS A 2 1.33 26.18 5.97
N VAL A 3 0.98 25.36 4.99
CA VAL A 3 1.95 24.55 4.23
C VAL A 3 2.85 25.49 3.41
N PRO A 4 4.18 25.43 3.56
CA PRO A 4 5.09 26.25 2.77
C PRO A 4 5.08 25.81 1.29
N LYS A 5 4.98 26.79 0.39
CA LYS A 5 5.16 26.63 -1.05
C LYS A 5 6.63 26.42 -1.36
N ASN A 6 7.07 25.16 -1.46
CA ASN A 6 8.33 24.84 -2.11
C ASN A 6 8.09 23.93 -3.32
N THR A 7 8.83 24.24 -4.38
CA THR A 7 9.35 23.33 -5.42
C THR A 7 8.47 22.84 -6.56
N LEU A 8 8.71 23.44 -7.72
CA LEU A 8 8.44 22.99 -9.09
C LEU A 8 8.96 21.56 -9.45
N LYS A 9 9.67 20.87 -8.55
CA LYS A 9 10.15 19.47 -8.72
C LYS A 9 9.21 18.43 -8.08
N ASP A 10 8.32 18.86 -7.20
CA ASP A 10 7.36 18.01 -6.52
C ASP A 10 6.16 17.64 -7.40
N SER A 11 5.88 18.45 -8.43
CA SER A 11 4.72 18.26 -9.31
C SER A 11 4.71 16.90 -10.02
N ASP A 12 5.88 16.31 -10.27
CA ASP A 12 6.00 15.04 -11.00
C ASP A 12 5.84 13.82 -10.07
N ARG A 13 6.29 13.93 -8.81
CA ARG A 13 6.08 12.88 -7.80
C ARG A 13 4.63 12.83 -7.34
N PHE A 14 4.00 14.00 -7.18
CA PHE A 14 2.57 14.09 -6.88
C PHE A 14 1.67 13.68 -8.05
N ALA A 15 2.18 13.71 -9.29
CA ALA A 15 1.44 13.20 -10.44
C ALA A 15 1.18 11.68 -10.38
N LEU A 16 2.02 10.91 -9.67
CA LEU A 16 1.78 9.49 -9.40
C LEU A 16 0.68 9.26 -8.35
N LEU A 17 0.38 10.27 -7.52
CA LEU A 17 -0.75 10.24 -6.59
C LEU A 17 -2.06 10.62 -7.27
N ASP A 18 -2.04 11.07 -8.54
CA ASP A 18 -3.27 11.24 -9.30
C ASP A 18 -3.93 9.88 -9.53
N ARG A 19 -5.18 9.78 -9.08
CA ARG A 19 -5.94 8.53 -9.10
C ARG A 19 -6.07 7.95 -10.51
N ASN A 20 -6.30 8.80 -11.52
CA ASN A 20 -6.54 8.34 -12.89
C ASN A 20 -5.24 7.88 -13.57
N LYS A 21 -4.13 8.58 -13.30
CA LYS A 21 -2.79 8.14 -13.72
C LYS A 21 -2.40 6.82 -13.04
N CYS A 22 -2.68 6.68 -11.75
CA CYS A 22 -2.44 5.44 -11.01
C CYS A 22 -3.21 4.26 -11.64
N PHE A 23 -4.50 4.44 -11.93
CA PHE A 23 -5.29 3.42 -12.63
C PHE A 23 -4.70 3.04 -13.99
N SER A 24 -4.28 4.02 -14.77
CA SER A 24 -3.70 3.78 -16.10
C SER A 24 -2.40 2.98 -16.01
N ILE A 25 -1.51 3.34 -15.08
CA ILE A 25 -0.22 2.66 -14.87
C ILE A 25 -0.42 1.23 -14.36
N VAL A 26 -1.29 1.05 -13.37
CA VAL A 26 -1.58 -0.27 -12.80
C VAL A 26 -2.22 -1.18 -13.84
N ALA A 27 -3.20 -0.68 -14.59
CA ALA A 27 -3.85 -1.43 -15.66
C ALA A 27 -2.84 -1.86 -16.73
N ALA A 28 -2.01 -0.93 -17.22
CA ALA A 28 -0.96 -1.25 -18.20
C ALA A 28 -0.01 -2.33 -17.69
N GLY A 29 0.50 -2.20 -16.46
CA GLY A 29 1.39 -3.19 -15.87
C GLY A 29 0.76 -4.58 -15.70
N VAL A 30 -0.55 -4.67 -15.44
CA VAL A 30 -1.27 -5.94 -15.39
C VAL A 30 -1.47 -6.52 -16.79
N THR A 31 -1.85 -5.70 -17.77
CA THR A 31 -2.09 -6.14 -19.15
C THR A 31 -0.82 -6.61 -19.86
N ASP A 32 0.34 -6.02 -19.53
CA ASP A 32 1.64 -6.48 -20.02
C ASP A 32 1.98 -7.91 -19.57
N ILE A 33 1.44 -8.35 -18.43
CA ILE A 33 1.63 -9.70 -17.89
C ILE A 33 0.51 -10.65 -18.32
N ILE A 34 -0.74 -10.15 -18.35
CA ILE A 34 -1.95 -10.91 -18.67
C ILE A 34 -2.64 -10.21 -19.84
N SER A 35 -2.33 -10.64 -21.06
CA SER A 35 -2.77 -9.96 -22.29
C SER A 35 -4.29 -9.98 -22.51
N ASP A 36 -5.00 -10.96 -21.95
CA ASP A 36 -6.47 -11.05 -21.96
C ASP A 36 -7.04 -10.60 -20.61
N SER A 37 -6.77 -9.35 -20.24
CA SER A 37 -7.26 -8.74 -19.00
C SER A 37 -8.01 -7.44 -19.27
N ALA A 38 -9.00 -7.16 -18.43
CA ALA A 38 -9.79 -5.93 -18.47
C ALA A 38 -9.99 -5.36 -17.06
N VAL A 39 -10.11 -4.04 -16.96
CA VAL A 39 -10.38 -3.37 -15.69
C VAL A 39 -11.88 -3.42 -15.40
N ASP A 40 -12.27 -4.16 -14.35
CA ASP A 40 -13.64 -4.17 -13.82
C ASP A 40 -13.69 -3.52 -12.42
N LEU A 41 -14.44 -2.43 -12.29
CA LEU A 41 -14.64 -1.70 -11.03
C LEU A 41 -15.86 -2.17 -10.24
N LYS A 42 -16.68 -3.07 -10.80
CA LYS A 42 -17.92 -3.56 -10.20
C LYS A 42 -17.76 -4.94 -9.58
N SER A 43 -17.08 -5.86 -10.26
CA SER A 43 -16.91 -7.24 -9.80
C SER A 43 -15.53 -7.83 -10.17
N PRO A 44 -14.41 -7.21 -9.72
CA PRO A 44 -13.08 -7.68 -10.06
C PRO A 44 -12.80 -9.10 -9.53
N GLU A 45 -12.11 -9.91 -10.33
CA GLU A 45 -11.54 -11.20 -9.90
C GLU A 45 -10.28 -11.00 -9.06
N LEU A 46 -9.50 -9.98 -9.44
CA LEU A 46 -8.26 -9.54 -8.80
C LEU A 46 -8.38 -8.04 -8.52
N SER A 47 -8.12 -7.63 -7.28
CA SER A 47 -8.05 -6.22 -6.91
C SER A 47 -6.62 -5.82 -6.61
N VAL A 48 -6.18 -4.73 -7.20
CA VAL A 48 -4.88 -4.11 -6.90
C VAL A 48 -5.15 -2.86 -6.05
N LEU A 49 -4.69 -2.88 -4.81
CA LEU A 49 -4.79 -1.77 -3.88
C LEU A 49 -3.44 -1.06 -3.81
N VAL A 50 -3.47 0.25 -3.97
CA VAL A 50 -2.29 1.12 -3.90
C VAL A 50 -2.54 2.11 -2.77
N GLU A 51 -1.75 2.03 -1.70
CA GLU A 51 -1.91 2.85 -0.51
C GLU A 51 -0.63 3.61 -0.18
N LEU A 52 -0.76 4.90 0.14
CA LEU A 52 0.36 5.71 0.60
C LEU A 52 0.52 5.52 2.11
N LEU A 53 1.69 5.07 2.55
CA LEU A 53 1.95 4.73 3.94
C LEU A 53 2.71 5.85 4.66
N PRO A 54 2.16 6.41 5.75
CA PRO A 54 2.90 7.32 6.61
C PRO A 54 3.82 6.52 7.54
N LEU A 55 5.02 6.18 7.08
CA LEU A 55 5.99 5.42 7.87
C LEU A 55 6.90 6.34 8.68
N SER A 56 6.88 6.14 10.01
CA SER A 56 7.82 6.82 10.91
C SER A 56 9.26 6.35 10.67
N GLY A 57 10.22 7.26 10.76
CA GLY A 57 11.64 6.98 10.55
C GLY A 57 12.08 6.99 9.08
N VAL A 58 11.17 7.25 8.15
CA VAL A 58 11.48 7.44 6.73
C VAL A 58 11.63 8.94 6.45
N PRO A 59 12.62 9.37 5.63
CA PRO A 59 12.76 10.77 5.27
C PRO A 59 11.48 11.30 4.61
N ASN A 60 10.97 12.45 5.08
CA ASN A 60 9.71 13.05 4.61
C ASN A 60 9.65 13.31 3.10
N GLU A 61 10.81 13.40 2.45
CA GLU A 61 10.97 13.58 1.01
C GLU A 61 10.69 12.28 0.20
N SER A 62 10.46 11.15 0.89
CA SER A 62 10.24 9.84 0.29
C SER A 62 8.77 9.45 0.36
N LEU A 63 8.18 9.10 -0.79
CA LEU A 63 6.85 8.52 -0.85
C LEU A 63 6.98 7.00 -0.76
N ILE A 64 6.36 6.41 0.27
CA ILE A 64 6.27 4.95 0.40
C ILE A 64 4.86 4.52 0.07
N VAL A 65 4.76 3.61 -0.88
CA VAL A 65 3.50 3.07 -1.35
C VAL A 65 3.52 1.57 -1.11
N ALA A 66 2.47 1.04 -0.49
CA ALA A 66 2.22 -0.38 -0.49
C ALA A 66 1.29 -0.74 -1.65
N VAL A 67 1.64 -1.83 -2.34
CA VAL A 67 0.85 -2.42 -3.41
C VAL A 67 0.43 -3.80 -2.94
N SER A 68 -0.88 -4.00 -2.82
CA SER A 68 -1.47 -5.27 -2.44
C SER A 68 -2.28 -5.82 -3.60
N VAL A 69 -2.01 -7.07 -3.98
CA VAL A 69 -2.76 -7.78 -5.02
C VAL A 69 -3.61 -8.85 -4.33
N LEU A 70 -4.92 -8.67 -4.34
CA LEU A 70 -5.85 -9.48 -3.57
C LEU A 70 -6.87 -10.18 -4.48
N PRO A 71 -7.10 -11.49 -4.30
CA PRO A 71 -8.21 -12.18 -4.93
C PRO A 71 -9.56 -11.67 -4.38
N LYS A 72 -10.61 -11.77 -5.20
CA LYS A 72 -11.98 -11.29 -4.91
C LYS A 72 -12.51 -11.61 -3.52
N ASN A 73 -12.21 -12.80 -2.99
CA ASN A 73 -12.68 -13.27 -1.68
C ASN A 73 -12.04 -12.54 -0.49
N LEU A 74 -10.85 -11.96 -0.64
CA LEU A 74 -10.16 -11.22 0.41
C LEU A 74 -10.57 -9.75 0.46
N VAL A 75 -11.04 -9.19 -0.65
CA VAL A 75 -11.41 -7.76 -0.79
C VAL A 75 -12.69 -7.44 -0.02
N SER A 76 -13.62 -8.40 0.07
CA SER A 76 -14.89 -8.23 0.79
C SER A 76 -14.81 -8.51 2.30
N MET A 77 -13.65 -8.94 2.81
CA MET A 77 -13.50 -9.18 4.25
C MET A 77 -13.44 -7.84 5.00
N LYS A 78 -14.17 -7.75 6.12
CA LYS A 78 -14.08 -6.58 7.00
C LYS A 78 -12.62 -6.38 7.41
N PRO A 79 -12.02 -5.18 7.26
CA PRO A 79 -10.66 -4.94 7.68
C PRO A 79 -10.53 -5.23 9.17
N ARG A 80 -9.56 -6.08 9.54
CA ARG A 80 -9.27 -6.43 10.94
C ARG A 80 -7.92 -5.86 11.31
N LEU A 81 -7.92 -4.85 12.18
CA LEU A 81 -6.70 -4.37 12.80
C LEU A 81 -6.30 -5.34 13.91
N CYS A 82 -5.27 -6.15 13.66
CA CYS A 82 -4.70 -7.07 14.65
C CYS A 82 -3.39 -6.50 15.17
N ILE A 83 -3.40 -5.91 16.36
CA ILE A 83 -2.18 -5.45 17.03
C ILE A 83 -1.62 -6.62 17.86
N ARG A 84 -0.39 -7.03 17.57
CA ARG A 84 0.34 -8.00 18.38
C ARG A 84 1.60 -7.35 18.92
N ALA A 85 1.84 -7.47 20.22
CA ALA A 85 3.13 -7.10 20.79
C ALA A 85 4.21 -8.01 20.18
N LEU A 86 5.31 -7.42 19.74
CA LEU A 86 6.53 -8.16 19.41
C LEU A 86 6.96 -8.83 20.72
N VAL A 87 6.78 -10.16 20.80
CA VAL A 87 6.94 -10.91 22.04
C VAL A 87 8.34 -10.67 22.60
N SER A 88 8.44 -10.09 23.80
CA SER A 88 9.65 -10.22 24.62
C SER A 88 9.69 -11.66 25.10
N GLU A 89 10.39 -12.54 24.37
CA GLU A 89 10.75 -13.86 24.91
C GLU A 89 11.70 -13.68 26.10
N THR A 90 11.16 -13.30 27.26
CA THR A 90 11.87 -13.47 28.51
C THR A 90 11.78 -14.95 28.82
N LYS A 91 12.75 -15.73 28.32
CA LYS A 91 13.00 -17.11 28.76
C LYS A 91 13.05 -17.08 30.29
N ALA A 92 11.96 -17.48 30.93
CA ALA A 92 11.95 -17.70 32.37
C ALA A 92 12.94 -18.83 32.65
N LYS A 93 14.14 -18.45 33.12
CA LYS A 93 15.16 -19.38 33.56
C LYS A 93 14.57 -20.13 34.75
N ASN A 94 14.17 -21.37 34.51
CA ASN A 94 13.64 -22.29 35.51
C ASN A 94 14.76 -22.53 36.54
N LYS A 95 14.81 -21.74 37.62
CA LYS A 95 15.75 -21.94 38.71
C LYS A 95 15.13 -22.96 39.67
N LYS A 96 15.48 -24.22 39.45
CA LYS A 96 15.28 -25.32 40.39
C LYS A 96 15.96 -24.93 41.71
N THR A 97 15.19 -24.79 42.78
CA THR A 97 15.67 -24.88 44.17
C THR A 97 14.70 -25.78 44.91
#